data_AF-A0A955ATF3-F1
#
_entry.id   AF-A0A955ATF3-F1
#
_cell.length_a   1.000
_cell.length_b   1.000
_cell.length_c   1.000
_cell.angle_alpha   90.00
_cell.angle_beta   90.00
_cell.angle_gamma   90.00
#
_symmetry.space_group_name_H-M   'P 1'
#
loop_
_entity.id
_entity.type
_entity.pdbx_description
1 polymer ?
#
loop_
_entity_poly.entity_id
_entity_poly.type
_entity_poly.pdbx_seq_one_letter_code
_entity_poly.pdbx_strand_id
1 'polypeptide(L)'
;MNTNSLLRFVLLVVAVSSLYANGQTIETVPAKEPNSTNSTTQQQMMVVVGAAGTQQYGELFATWALRWKDVCQSNNIAFSAVGWDDANQNSASQEAAADGTVEMAGNDRERLQQFIAQVDPAASEALWIVLIGHGTSYGEVTKFNLAGPDVAADDFAAWLKEVTRPVILVHCGASSGPFIQKLSGPNRIVVTATNSGAEQNFARFGEYLSAAIADLAADLDHDNQVSLLEAYLTAAANVGAFYQEDARLTTEHALLDDNGDGLGTPADFFVGIRAAANSKSGEAVDGLRAHQMTLAAGPNVIRLSSQLRAERDALEVQIEALRQQKADLPEDQYYDRLEQLLLPLARLYAAAEETAE
;
A
#
# COMPACT_ATOMS: atom_id res chain seq x y z
N MET A 1 7.70 -38.25 -40.79
CA MET A 1 7.37 -39.45 -39.99
C MET A 1 8.32 -39.44 -38.81
N ASN A 2 7.95 -39.44 -37.53
CA ASN A 2 6.70 -39.56 -36.77
C ASN A 2 6.98 -38.90 -35.41
N THR A 3 6.16 -37.99 -34.89
CA THR A 3 5.09 -38.26 -33.90
C THR A 3 5.45 -39.33 -32.85
N ASN A 4 5.82 -38.90 -31.63
CA ASN A 4 5.47 -39.52 -30.33
C ASN A 4 6.28 -38.91 -29.15
N SER A 5 6.08 -37.61 -28.89
CA SER A 5 6.51 -36.98 -27.62
C SER A 5 5.34 -36.82 -26.64
N LEU A 6 4.45 -37.82 -26.62
CA LEU A 6 3.20 -37.79 -25.86
C LEU A 6 3.09 -39.08 -25.05
N LEU A 7 4.04 -39.33 -24.15
CA LEU A 7 3.93 -40.33 -23.09
C LEU A 7 5.08 -40.22 -22.05
N ARG A 8 5.09 -39.16 -21.24
CA ARG A 8 5.80 -39.17 -19.94
C ARG A 8 4.98 -38.43 -18.89
N PHE A 9 3.83 -39.02 -18.59
CA PHE A 9 3.13 -38.84 -17.34
C PHE A 9 3.04 -40.24 -16.72
N VAL A 10 3.15 -40.33 -15.38
CA VAL A 10 2.73 -41.45 -14.49
C VAL A 10 3.85 -42.16 -13.67
N LEU A 11 3.77 -41.96 -12.33
CA LEU A 11 4.12 -42.81 -11.15
C LEU A 11 5.62 -43.10 -10.87
N LEU A 12 6.17 -43.19 -9.63
CA LEU A 12 5.68 -43.69 -8.33
C LEU A 12 6.73 -43.35 -7.21
N VAL A 13 6.40 -42.62 -6.13
CA VAL A 13 6.30 -42.99 -4.69
C VAL A 13 7.16 -44.15 -4.09
N VAL A 14 7.65 -43.93 -2.84
CA VAL A 14 8.10 -44.86 -1.75
C VAL A 14 9.57 -45.38 -1.88
N ALA A 15 10.47 -45.45 -0.88
CA ALA A 15 10.39 -45.65 0.57
C ALA A 15 11.68 -45.23 1.30
N VAL A 16 11.53 -44.91 2.58
CA VAL A 16 12.54 -44.86 3.65
C VAL A 16 13.03 -46.28 3.99
N SER A 17 14.34 -46.48 4.24
CA SER A 17 14.87 -47.40 5.28
C SER A 17 16.40 -47.31 5.45
N SER A 18 16.78 -47.24 6.72
CA SER A 18 18.08 -47.21 7.42
C SER A 18 19.17 -48.18 6.95
N LEU A 19 20.46 -47.81 7.13
CA LEU A 19 21.50 -48.54 7.90
C LEU A 19 22.92 -47.98 7.62
N TYR A 20 23.55 -47.38 8.63
CA TYR A 20 24.82 -47.81 9.25
C TYR A 20 25.52 -46.65 9.97
N ALA A 21 25.75 -46.87 11.26
CA ALA A 21 26.62 -46.08 12.09
C ALA A 21 28.09 -46.28 11.67
N ASN A 22 28.83 -45.19 11.57
CA ASN A 22 30.25 -45.19 11.93
C ASN A 22 30.63 -43.81 12.44
N GLY A 23 31.14 -43.77 13.67
CA GLY A 23 31.53 -42.55 14.36
C GLY A 23 32.76 -41.93 13.74
N GLN A 24 32.62 -40.69 13.28
CA GLN A 24 33.68 -39.70 13.26
C GLN A 24 33.12 -38.38 13.78
N THR A 25 33.72 -37.88 14.84
CA THR A 25 33.56 -36.51 15.35
C THR A 25 34.00 -35.54 14.25
N ILE A 26 33.03 -34.88 13.62
CA ILE A 26 33.30 -33.73 12.75
C ILE A 26 33.33 -32.51 13.66
N GLU A 27 34.50 -31.88 13.75
CA GLU A 27 34.67 -30.55 14.33
C GLU A 27 33.69 -29.58 13.65
N THR A 28 32.81 -28.98 14.44
CA THR A 28 31.91 -27.93 13.99
C THR A 28 32.75 -26.70 13.64
N VAL A 29 33.02 -26.51 12.34
CA VAL A 29 33.43 -25.22 11.81
C VAL A 29 32.33 -24.22 12.17
N PRO A 30 32.63 -23.10 12.88
CA PRO A 30 31.59 -22.13 13.20
C PRO A 30 31.05 -21.58 11.88
N ALA A 31 29.74 -21.73 11.68
CA ALA A 31 29.03 -21.08 10.60
C ALA A 31 29.31 -19.58 10.71
N LYS A 32 30.00 -19.05 9.71
CA LYS A 32 30.20 -17.61 9.52
C LYS A 32 28.82 -16.96 9.53
N GLU A 33 28.58 -16.11 10.53
CA GLU A 33 27.37 -15.29 10.62
C GLU A 33 27.10 -14.64 9.26
N PRO A 34 25.84 -14.64 8.76
CA PRO A 34 25.52 -13.89 7.57
C PRO A 34 25.73 -12.42 7.89
N ASN A 35 26.77 -11.84 7.28
CA ASN A 35 27.05 -10.40 7.29
C ASN A 35 25.74 -9.66 6.93
N SER A 36 25.21 -8.93 7.90
CA SER A 36 24.08 -8.02 7.73
C SER A 36 24.52 -6.80 6.90
N THR A 37 24.54 -6.97 5.58
CA THR A 37 24.45 -5.85 4.65
C THR A 37 23.02 -5.83 4.13
N ASN A 38 22.11 -5.23 4.91
CA ASN A 38 20.76 -4.90 4.44
C ASN A 38 20.92 -3.94 3.27
N SER A 39 20.70 -4.41 2.04
CA SER A 39 20.59 -3.54 0.88
C SER A 39 19.30 -2.73 1.03
N THR A 40 19.41 -1.41 0.95
CA THR A 40 18.33 -0.42 0.94
C THR A 40 17.50 -0.50 -0.35
N THR A 41 16.86 -1.65 -0.59
CA THR A 41 16.20 -2.00 -1.87
C THR A 41 14.79 -2.56 -1.72
N GLN A 42 14.19 -2.47 -0.53
CA GLN A 42 12.90 -3.09 -0.23
C GLN A 42 11.88 -2.03 0.19
N GLN A 43 10.63 -2.20 -0.23
CA GLN A 43 9.51 -1.40 0.29
C GLN A 43 9.48 -1.49 1.81
N GLN A 44 9.08 -0.40 2.46
CA GLN A 44 8.95 -0.32 3.90
C GLN A 44 7.52 0.07 4.26
N MET A 45 6.95 -0.58 5.28
CA MET A 45 5.61 -0.35 5.79
C MET A 45 5.69 0.05 7.26
N MET A 46 5.02 1.16 7.59
CA MET A 46 4.73 1.59 8.95
C MET A 46 3.22 1.59 9.15
N VAL A 47 2.71 0.69 10.01
CA VAL A 47 1.32 0.72 10.47
C VAL A 47 1.26 1.43 11.82
N VAL A 48 0.45 2.48 11.91
CA VAL A 48 0.25 3.24 13.13
C VAL A 48 -1.18 3.00 13.60
N VAL A 49 -1.33 2.30 14.73
CA VAL A 49 -2.63 2.09 15.37
C VAL A 49 -2.84 3.15 16.44
N GLY A 50 -3.90 3.95 16.27
CA GLY A 50 -4.26 5.03 17.17
C GLY A 50 -4.98 4.56 18.44
N ALA A 51 -5.32 5.51 19.31
CA ALA A 51 -6.10 5.21 20.50
C ALA A 51 -7.49 4.69 20.12
N ALA A 52 -7.85 3.49 20.56
CA ALA A 52 -9.13 2.86 20.18
C ALA A 52 -10.37 3.52 20.79
N GLY A 53 -10.24 4.11 21.98
CA GLY A 53 -11.34 4.68 22.77
C GLY A 53 -12.26 3.63 23.41
N THR A 54 -12.58 2.54 22.71
CA THR A 54 -13.30 1.37 23.26
C THR A 54 -12.65 0.07 22.81
N GLN A 55 -12.92 -1.03 23.51
CA GLN A 55 -12.43 -2.36 23.15
C GLN A 55 -12.90 -2.79 21.75
N GLN A 56 -14.15 -2.50 21.40
CA GLN A 56 -14.73 -2.87 20.10
C GLN A 56 -13.94 -2.29 18.92
N TYR A 57 -13.54 -1.02 19.00
CA TYR A 57 -12.70 -0.42 17.95
C TYR A 57 -11.28 -0.98 17.97
N GLY A 58 -10.75 -1.33 19.15
CA GLY A 58 -9.42 -1.93 19.28
C GLY A 58 -9.32 -3.27 18.55
N GLU A 59 -10.35 -4.12 18.66
CA GLU A 59 -10.40 -5.42 17.96
C GLU A 59 -10.47 -5.24 16.43
N LEU A 60 -11.25 -4.25 15.95
CA LEU A 60 -11.29 -3.90 14.52
C LEU A 60 -9.91 -3.41 14.04
N PHE A 61 -9.30 -2.47 14.76
CA PHE A 61 -7.99 -1.91 14.38
C PHE A 61 -6.88 -2.96 14.38
N ALA A 62 -6.88 -3.88 15.34
CA ALA A 62 -5.96 -5.01 15.37
C ALA A 62 -6.15 -5.94 14.15
N THR A 63 -7.40 -6.21 13.76
CA THR A 63 -7.71 -7.00 12.57
C THR A 63 -7.17 -6.34 11.30
N TRP A 64 -7.36 -5.02 11.15
CA TRP A 64 -6.86 -4.30 9.99
C TRP A 64 -5.33 -4.27 9.95
N ALA A 65 -4.68 -4.04 11.10
CA ALA A 65 -3.22 -4.04 11.20
C ALA A 65 -2.62 -5.42 10.86
N LEU A 66 -3.28 -6.51 11.30
CA LEU A 66 -2.86 -7.87 10.97
C LEU A 66 -2.89 -8.13 9.46
N ARG A 67 -3.93 -7.68 8.74
CA ARG A 67 -3.99 -7.83 7.27
C ARG A 67 -2.83 -7.13 6.56
N TRP A 68 -2.48 -5.92 6.99
CA TRP A 68 -1.31 -5.21 6.46
C TRP A 68 0.00 -5.96 6.75
N LYS A 69 0.14 -6.51 7.95
CA LYS A 69 1.29 -7.34 8.33
C LYS A 69 1.39 -8.60 7.46
N ASP A 70 0.30 -9.32 7.28
CA ASP A 70 0.25 -10.57 6.51
C ASP A 70 0.61 -10.33 5.03
N VAL A 71 0.13 -9.24 4.45
CA VAL A 71 0.52 -8.81 3.08
C VAL A 71 2.01 -8.51 3.03
N CYS A 72 2.56 -7.79 4.02
CA CYS A 72 3.99 -7.48 4.05
C CYS A 72 4.85 -8.73 4.17
N GLN A 73 4.46 -9.67 5.03
CA GLN A 73 5.17 -10.94 5.21
C GLN A 73 5.16 -11.78 3.93
N SER A 74 4.01 -11.89 3.28
CA SER A 74 3.84 -12.68 2.05
C SER A 74 4.64 -12.12 0.87
N ASN A 75 4.95 -10.81 0.88
CA ASN A 75 5.59 -10.13 -0.24
C ASN A 75 7.03 -9.67 0.04
N ASN A 76 7.60 -10.09 1.16
CA ASN A 76 8.90 -9.64 1.65
C ASN A 76 8.96 -8.10 1.64
N ILE A 77 8.18 -7.46 2.51
CA ILE A 77 8.17 -6.01 2.75
C ILE A 77 8.56 -5.80 4.21
N ALA A 78 9.46 -4.86 4.49
CA ALA A 78 9.88 -4.57 5.85
C ALA A 78 8.73 -3.91 6.61
N PHE A 79 8.27 -4.54 7.69
CA PHE A 79 7.12 -4.10 8.47
C PHE A 79 7.53 -3.58 9.85
N SER A 80 7.03 -2.41 10.19
CA SER A 80 7.11 -1.80 11.53
C SER A 80 5.71 -1.35 11.98
N ALA A 81 5.48 -1.34 13.28
CA ALA A 81 4.24 -0.85 13.85
C ALA A 81 4.43 0.02 15.11
N VAL A 82 3.51 0.95 15.29
CA VAL A 82 3.37 1.82 16.48
C VAL A 82 1.94 1.71 17.00
N GLY A 83 1.75 1.72 18.32
CA GLY A 83 0.43 1.55 18.96
C GLY A 83 -0.21 0.15 18.82
N TRP A 84 0.50 -0.80 18.22
CA TRP A 84 0.07 -2.19 18.06
C TRP A 84 1.26 -3.15 18.21
N ASP A 85 1.02 -4.28 18.89
CA ASP A 85 1.96 -5.38 19.03
C ASP A 85 1.23 -6.69 18.74
N ASP A 86 1.73 -7.42 17.75
CA ASP A 86 1.17 -8.71 17.32
C ASP A 86 1.30 -9.80 18.39
N ALA A 87 2.25 -9.67 19.34
CA ALA A 87 2.38 -10.62 20.44
C ALA A 87 1.25 -10.51 21.49
N ASN A 88 0.52 -9.39 21.50
CA ASN A 88 -0.57 -9.09 22.43
C ASN A 88 -1.89 -8.82 21.67
N GLN A 89 -2.28 -9.74 20.78
CA GLN A 89 -3.59 -9.71 20.10
C GLN A 89 -4.79 -9.71 21.07
N ASN A 90 -4.54 -9.98 22.35
CA ASN A 90 -5.48 -9.71 23.44
C ASN A 90 -4.79 -8.84 24.49
N SER A 91 -5.53 -7.90 25.05
CA SER A 91 -5.25 -7.09 26.24
C SER A 91 -4.48 -5.76 26.05
N ALA A 92 -5.25 -4.68 26.17
CA ALA A 92 -5.09 -3.75 27.28
C ALA A 92 -3.72 -3.05 27.46
N SER A 93 -3.03 -2.69 26.37
CA SER A 93 -2.00 -1.63 26.46
C SER A 93 -2.59 -0.28 26.88
N GLN A 94 -3.92 -0.13 26.91
CA GLN A 94 -4.60 1.05 27.45
C GLN A 94 -4.72 1.08 28.98
N GLU A 95 -4.59 -0.05 29.71
CA GLU A 95 -4.65 -0.03 31.18
C GLU A 95 -3.29 0.19 31.84
N ALA A 96 -2.18 -0.19 31.18
CA ALA A 96 -0.84 -0.01 31.73
C ALA A 96 -0.35 1.46 31.79
N ALA A 97 -1.01 2.38 31.08
CA ALA A 97 -0.71 3.81 31.16
C ALA A 97 -1.32 4.49 32.40
N ALA A 98 -2.17 3.81 33.18
CA ALA A 98 -2.82 4.38 34.35
C ALA A 98 -1.97 4.37 35.63
N ASP A 99 -0.91 3.56 35.71
CA ASP A 99 -0.08 3.42 36.92
C ASP A 99 1.35 3.96 36.78
N GLY A 100 1.72 4.54 35.63
CA GLY A 100 3.00 5.26 35.46
C GLY A 100 4.28 4.42 35.69
N THR A 101 4.19 3.09 35.73
CA THR A 101 5.29 2.19 36.13
C THR A 101 5.94 1.43 34.98
N VAL A 102 5.55 1.68 33.73
CA VAL A 102 6.23 1.13 32.55
C VAL A 102 6.81 2.28 31.73
N GLU A 103 8.12 2.49 31.84
CA GLU A 103 8.88 3.27 30.87
C GLU A 103 8.92 2.49 29.54
N MET A 104 7.88 2.66 28.71
CA MET A 104 8.05 2.41 27.28
C MET A 104 9.01 3.46 26.74
N ALA A 105 9.97 3.04 25.91
CA ALA A 105 10.87 3.95 25.22
C ALA A 105 10.07 4.90 24.30
N GLY A 106 9.75 6.09 24.81
CA GLY A 106 8.98 7.14 24.13
C GLY A 106 7.48 6.87 23.98
N ASN A 107 6.66 7.93 23.97
CA ASN A 107 5.24 7.83 23.58
C ASN A 107 5.11 7.50 22.08
N ASP A 108 3.94 7.05 21.62
CA ASP A 108 3.74 6.59 20.22
C ASP A 108 4.07 7.67 19.17
N ARG A 109 3.84 8.96 19.49
CA ARG A 109 4.24 10.09 18.63
C ARG A 109 5.76 10.14 18.45
N GLU A 110 6.52 10.00 19.52
CA GLU A 110 7.99 10.00 19.48
C GLU A 110 8.52 8.79 18.72
N ARG A 111 7.94 7.60 18.91
CA ARG A 111 8.30 6.38 18.17
C ARG A 111 8.08 6.53 16.67
N LEU A 112 6.94 7.11 16.28
CA LEU A 112 6.63 7.40 14.88
C LEU A 112 7.60 8.43 14.29
N GLN A 113 7.86 9.52 15.01
CA GLN A 113 8.83 10.54 14.58
C GLN A 113 10.23 9.96 14.40
N GLN A 114 10.69 9.13 15.34
CA GLN A 114 11.98 8.46 15.28
C GLN A 114 12.08 7.50 14.10
N PHE A 115 11.02 6.73 13.83
CA PHE A 115 10.98 5.87 12.65
C PHE A 115 11.13 6.68 11.36
N ILE A 116 10.35 7.75 11.19
CA ILE A 116 10.44 8.61 10.00
C ILE A 116 11.83 9.25 9.89
N ALA A 117 12.44 9.65 11.01
CA ALA A 117 13.80 10.21 11.01
C ALA A 117 14.90 9.20 10.62
N GLN A 118 14.63 7.90 10.70
CA GLN A 118 15.57 6.83 10.38
C GLN A 118 15.40 6.25 8.98
N VAL A 119 14.32 6.62 8.25
CA VAL A 119 14.14 6.14 6.88
C VAL A 119 15.22 6.72 5.99
N ASP A 120 15.70 5.93 5.03
CA ASP A 120 16.53 6.46 3.95
C ASP A 120 15.66 7.42 3.11
N PRO A 121 15.97 8.72 3.06
CA PRO A 121 15.14 9.70 2.38
C PRO A 121 15.13 9.52 0.86
N ALA A 122 16.15 8.89 0.28
CA ALA A 122 16.37 8.83 -1.18
C ALA A 122 16.31 7.41 -1.75
N ALA A 123 15.83 6.43 -0.97
CA ALA A 123 15.64 5.07 -1.45
C ALA A 123 14.70 5.01 -2.67
N SER A 124 14.90 4.04 -3.56
CA SER A 124 14.06 3.92 -4.77
C SER A 124 12.67 3.35 -4.49
N GLU A 125 12.54 2.51 -3.46
CA GLU A 125 11.28 1.83 -3.14
C GLU A 125 10.35 2.72 -2.32
N ALA A 126 9.05 2.42 -2.33
CA ALA A 126 8.07 3.20 -1.58
C ALA A 126 8.16 2.99 -0.05
N LEU A 127 7.93 4.07 0.69
CA LEU A 127 7.59 4.04 2.11
C LEU A 127 6.07 4.16 2.26
N TRP A 128 5.44 3.17 2.88
CA TRP A 128 4.02 3.14 3.19
C TRP A 128 3.80 3.51 4.66
N ILE A 129 2.87 4.42 4.91
CA ILE A 129 2.44 4.83 6.25
C ILE A 129 0.92 4.68 6.31
N VAL A 130 0.43 3.70 7.06
CA VAL A 130 -1.00 3.42 7.19
C VAL A 130 -1.45 3.77 8.60
N LEU A 131 -2.36 4.73 8.70
CA LEU A 131 -2.91 5.24 9.96
C LEU A 131 -4.28 4.60 10.21
N ILE A 132 -4.36 3.74 11.22
CA ILE A 132 -5.56 3.01 11.61
C ILE A 132 -6.02 3.55 12.96
N GLY A 133 -7.13 4.27 13.01
CA GLY A 133 -7.57 4.89 14.24
C GLY A 133 -8.62 5.95 14.02
N HIS A 134 -8.77 6.80 15.02
CA HIS A 134 -9.64 7.98 14.94
C HIS A 134 -8.86 9.20 14.49
N GLY A 135 -9.58 10.18 13.96
CA GLY A 135 -9.05 11.51 13.70
C GLY A 135 -10.00 12.57 14.22
N THR A 136 -9.44 13.74 14.54
CA THR A 136 -10.20 14.91 14.98
C THR A 136 -9.81 16.12 14.16
N SER A 137 -10.78 16.98 13.89
CA SER A 137 -10.56 18.27 13.24
C SER A 137 -11.25 19.37 14.02
N TYR A 138 -10.52 20.45 14.29
CA TYR A 138 -11.06 21.66 14.90
C TYR A 138 -10.38 22.88 14.29
N GLY A 139 -11.18 23.75 13.66
CA GLY A 139 -10.65 24.88 12.88
C GLY A 139 -9.77 24.37 11.73
N GLU A 140 -8.55 24.87 11.65
CA GLU A 140 -7.58 24.48 10.62
C GLU A 140 -6.68 23.30 11.03
N VAL A 141 -6.82 22.81 12.26
CA VAL A 141 -5.96 21.74 12.80
C VAL A 141 -6.69 20.41 12.74
N THR A 142 -6.12 19.49 11.97
CA THR A 142 -6.58 18.11 11.86
C THR A 142 -5.50 17.17 12.35
N LYS A 143 -5.88 16.19 13.18
CA LYS A 143 -4.97 15.28 13.86
C LYS A 143 -5.43 13.84 13.75
N PHE A 144 -4.45 12.94 13.71
CA PHE A 144 -4.63 11.52 13.97
C PHE A 144 -4.46 11.26 15.48
N ASN A 145 -5.39 10.52 16.09
CA ASN A 145 -5.42 10.35 17.54
C ASN A 145 -4.55 9.15 17.99
N LEU A 146 -3.52 9.41 18.78
CA LEU A 146 -2.61 8.39 19.29
C LEU A 146 -2.89 8.05 20.75
N ALA A 147 -2.34 6.93 21.22
CA ALA A 147 -2.19 6.71 22.65
C ALA A 147 -1.10 7.67 23.18
N GLY A 148 -1.54 8.82 23.72
CA GLY A 148 -0.66 9.91 24.12
C GLY A 148 -0.84 11.14 23.24
N PRO A 149 0.21 11.93 22.97
CA PRO A 149 0.08 13.13 22.14
C PRO A 149 -0.31 12.81 20.70
N ASP A 150 -1.42 13.37 20.23
CA ASP A 150 -1.86 13.29 18.84
C ASP A 150 -0.86 13.90 17.85
N VAL A 151 -0.96 13.49 16.59
CA VAL A 151 -0.10 13.97 15.49
C VAL A 151 -0.93 14.74 14.48
N ALA A 152 -0.53 15.98 14.20
CA ALA A 152 -1.19 16.82 13.21
C ALA A 152 -0.67 16.53 11.78
N ALA A 153 -1.47 16.88 10.77
CA ALA A 153 -1.00 16.82 9.38
C ALA A 153 0.27 17.67 9.15
N ASP A 154 0.38 18.83 9.81
CA ASP A 154 1.59 19.68 9.74
C ASP A 154 2.82 19.00 10.38
N ASP A 155 2.64 18.14 11.40
CA ASP A 155 3.74 17.38 11.99
C ASP A 155 4.29 16.38 10.97
N PHE A 156 3.42 15.64 10.27
CA PHE A 156 3.83 14.73 9.18
C PHE A 156 4.53 15.49 8.04
N ALA A 157 4.00 16.64 7.63
CA ALA A 157 4.60 17.46 6.58
C ALA A 157 6.03 17.88 6.98
N ALA A 158 6.24 18.27 8.24
CA ALA A 158 7.55 18.61 8.77
C ALA A 158 8.50 17.40 8.80
N TRP A 159 8.02 16.23 9.23
CA TRP A 159 8.85 15.02 9.33
C TRP A 159 9.23 14.43 7.97
N LEU A 160 8.33 14.54 6.99
CA LEU A 160 8.53 14.01 5.63
C LEU A 160 9.20 15.01 4.68
N LYS A 161 9.52 16.23 5.14
CA LYS A 161 10.04 17.31 4.29
C LYS A 161 11.27 16.91 3.49
N GLU A 162 12.21 16.20 4.11
CA GLU A 162 13.49 15.82 3.49
C GLU A 162 13.43 14.43 2.80
N VAL A 163 12.28 13.75 2.84
CA VAL A 163 12.08 12.40 2.26
C VAL A 163 11.71 12.53 0.78
N THR A 164 12.60 12.21 -0.14
CA THR A 164 12.39 12.38 -1.60
C THR A 164 11.93 11.11 -2.32
N ARG A 165 12.08 9.95 -1.68
CA ARG A 165 11.54 8.67 -2.15
C ARG A 165 10.01 8.69 -2.26
N PRO A 166 9.39 7.75 -3.00
CA PRO A 166 7.94 7.59 -2.99
C PRO A 166 7.41 7.35 -1.58
N VAL A 167 6.42 8.13 -1.15
CA VAL A 167 5.72 7.96 0.13
C VAL A 167 4.24 7.83 -0.13
N ILE A 168 3.64 6.80 0.46
CA ILE A 168 2.21 6.54 0.38
C ILE A 168 1.66 6.65 1.80
N LEU A 169 0.78 7.61 2.03
CA LEU A 169 0.14 7.81 3.33
C LEU A 169 -1.35 7.52 3.20
N VAL A 170 -1.83 6.56 3.97
CA VAL A 170 -3.24 6.16 4.01
C VAL A 170 -3.79 6.49 5.39
N HIS A 171 -4.75 7.40 5.47
CA HIS A 171 -5.43 7.75 6.70
C HIS A 171 -6.84 7.14 6.73
N CYS A 172 -7.01 6.05 7.48
CA CYS A 172 -8.25 5.27 7.54
C CYS A 172 -9.31 5.81 8.51
N GLY A 173 -8.97 6.85 9.30
CA GLY A 173 -9.85 7.41 10.33
C GLY A 173 -10.75 8.57 9.89
N ALA A 174 -11.66 8.95 10.78
CA ALA A 174 -12.52 10.13 10.64
C ALA A 174 -11.73 11.43 10.44
N SER A 175 -12.37 12.46 9.88
CA SER A 175 -11.80 13.80 9.69
C SER A 175 -10.50 13.87 8.88
N SER A 176 -10.14 12.81 8.16
CA SER A 176 -8.88 12.64 7.44
C SER A 176 -8.64 13.57 6.23
N GLY A 177 -9.68 14.02 5.52
CA GLY A 177 -9.54 14.78 4.25
C GLY A 177 -8.50 15.91 4.22
N PRO A 178 -8.37 16.77 5.26
CA PRO A 178 -7.38 17.84 5.30
C PRO A 178 -5.91 17.38 5.26
N PHE A 179 -5.62 16.08 5.46
CA PHE A 179 -4.28 15.54 5.26
C PHE A 179 -3.81 15.65 3.81
N ILE A 180 -4.72 15.59 2.83
CA ILE A 180 -4.38 15.78 1.41
C ILE A 180 -3.73 17.15 1.21
N GLN A 181 -4.40 18.24 1.59
CA GLN A 181 -3.89 19.61 1.42
C GLN A 181 -2.51 19.86 2.05
N LYS A 182 -2.13 19.11 3.08
CA LYS A 182 -0.88 19.28 3.81
C LYS A 182 0.24 18.35 3.33
N LEU A 183 -0.10 17.21 2.75
CA LEU A 183 0.85 16.14 2.44
C LEU A 183 0.97 15.84 0.95
N SER A 184 0.07 16.36 0.12
CA SER A 184 0.20 16.33 -1.34
C SER A 184 1.50 16.98 -1.77
N GLY A 185 2.17 16.36 -2.75
CA GLY A 185 3.42 16.84 -3.29
C GLY A 185 4.11 15.82 -4.18
N PRO A 186 5.29 16.14 -4.71
CA PRO A 186 6.04 15.24 -5.58
C PRO A 186 6.35 13.91 -4.87
N ASN A 187 6.16 12.80 -5.58
CA ASN A 187 6.37 11.44 -5.05
C ASN A 187 5.56 11.17 -3.77
N ARG A 188 4.37 11.77 -3.65
CA ARG A 188 3.41 11.50 -2.57
C ARG A 188 2.13 10.92 -3.16
N ILE A 189 1.61 9.90 -2.48
CA ILE A 189 0.24 9.45 -2.65
C ILE A 189 -0.43 9.56 -1.30
N VAL A 190 -1.56 10.28 -1.22
CA VAL A 190 -2.33 10.47 -0.01
C VAL A 190 -3.74 9.91 -0.23
N VAL A 191 -4.12 8.95 0.60
CA VAL A 191 -5.47 8.38 0.61
C VAL A 191 -6.13 8.71 1.94
N THR A 192 -7.34 9.25 1.89
CA THR A 192 -8.13 9.59 3.08
C THR A 192 -9.45 8.83 3.08
N ALA A 193 -9.94 8.45 4.26
CA ALA A 193 -11.25 7.82 4.41
C ALA A 193 -12.41 8.81 4.27
N THR A 194 -12.13 10.10 4.44
CA THR A 194 -13.11 11.19 4.42
C THR A 194 -12.68 12.31 3.48
N ASN A 195 -13.63 13.11 3.02
CA ASN A 195 -13.35 14.23 2.10
C ASN A 195 -13.00 15.53 2.83
N SER A 196 -13.26 15.59 4.12
CA SER A 196 -13.14 16.81 4.91
C SER A 196 -12.94 16.51 6.39
N GLY A 197 -12.54 17.54 7.15
CA GLY A 197 -12.42 17.48 8.60
C GLY A 197 -13.78 17.43 9.32
N ALA A 198 -14.87 17.77 8.64
CA ALA A 198 -16.22 17.78 9.20
C ALA A 198 -16.85 16.38 9.32
N GLU A 199 -16.32 15.40 8.60
CA GLU A 199 -16.76 13.99 8.64
C GLU A 199 -16.18 13.28 9.87
N GLN A 200 -16.76 13.55 11.04
CA GLN A 200 -16.27 13.09 12.35
C GLN A 200 -16.79 11.71 12.78
N ASN A 201 -17.64 11.08 11.96
CA ASN A 201 -18.17 9.75 12.27
C ASN A 201 -17.10 8.68 12.04
N PHE A 202 -17.22 7.55 12.75
CA PHE A 202 -16.33 6.41 12.56
C PHE A 202 -16.30 5.99 11.08
N ALA A 203 -15.10 5.95 10.52
CA ALA A 203 -14.84 5.54 9.15
C ALA A 203 -14.54 4.04 9.07
N ARG A 204 -15.22 3.36 8.16
CA ARG A 204 -15.07 1.92 7.86
C ARG A 204 -14.14 1.68 6.68
N PHE A 205 -13.76 2.70 5.94
CA PHE A 205 -12.88 2.57 4.78
C PHE A 205 -11.64 1.70 5.05
N GLY A 206 -11.02 1.81 6.24
CA GLY A 206 -9.87 0.98 6.63
C GLY A 206 -10.13 -0.53 6.68
N GLU A 207 -11.34 -0.96 7.04
CA GLU A 207 -11.74 -2.37 6.99
C GLU A 207 -11.65 -2.89 5.56
N TYR A 208 -12.31 -2.18 4.64
CA TYR A 208 -12.43 -2.63 3.26
C TYR A 208 -11.13 -2.47 2.48
N LEU A 209 -10.35 -1.41 2.74
CA LEU A 209 -9.06 -1.22 2.09
C LEU A 209 -8.04 -2.29 2.50
N SER A 210 -7.92 -2.56 3.82
CA SER A 210 -7.00 -3.59 4.32
C SER A 210 -7.35 -5.00 3.84
N ALA A 211 -8.63 -5.27 3.56
CA ALA A 211 -9.07 -6.51 2.93
C ALA A 211 -8.76 -6.53 1.43
N ALA A 212 -9.13 -5.48 0.70
CA ALA A 212 -9.01 -5.42 -0.75
C ALA A 212 -7.56 -5.50 -1.24
N ILE A 213 -6.61 -4.85 -0.56
CA ILE A 213 -5.19 -4.82 -0.97
C ILE A 213 -4.53 -6.21 -1.03
N ALA A 214 -5.13 -7.21 -0.37
CA ALA A 214 -4.65 -8.58 -0.31
C ALA A 214 -5.46 -9.57 -1.17
N ASP A 215 -6.56 -9.12 -1.77
CA ASP A 215 -7.57 -9.97 -2.38
C ASP A 215 -7.58 -9.80 -3.90
N LEU A 216 -7.23 -10.87 -4.63
CA LEU A 216 -7.26 -10.87 -6.10
C LEU A 216 -8.68 -10.65 -6.67
N ALA A 217 -9.74 -10.71 -5.87
CA ALA A 217 -11.05 -10.26 -6.31
C ALA A 217 -11.11 -8.74 -6.58
N ALA A 218 -10.15 -7.97 -6.04
CA ALA A 218 -9.98 -6.55 -6.30
C ALA A 218 -9.12 -6.25 -7.54
N ASP A 219 -8.49 -7.26 -8.17
CA ASP A 219 -7.73 -7.11 -9.42
C ASP A 219 -8.69 -6.85 -10.60
N LEU A 220 -8.82 -5.58 -10.96
CA LEU A 220 -9.77 -5.08 -11.95
C LEU A 220 -9.22 -5.16 -13.38
N ASP A 221 -7.90 -5.15 -13.57
CA ASP A 221 -7.27 -5.24 -14.88
C ASP A 221 -6.72 -6.64 -15.23
N HIS A 222 -6.80 -7.56 -14.27
CA HIS A 222 -6.43 -8.97 -14.37
C HIS A 222 -4.94 -9.21 -14.63
N ASP A 223 -4.07 -8.38 -14.04
CA ASP A 223 -2.61 -8.53 -14.11
C ASP A 223 -2.04 -9.46 -13.03
N ASN A 224 -2.89 -10.07 -12.19
CA ASN A 224 -2.56 -10.88 -11.02
C ASN A 224 -1.87 -10.11 -9.89
N GLN A 225 -2.03 -8.80 -9.83
CA GLN A 225 -1.64 -7.95 -8.72
C GLN A 225 -2.85 -7.15 -8.24
N VAL A 226 -2.73 -6.57 -7.05
CA VAL A 226 -3.69 -5.55 -6.61
C VAL A 226 -2.93 -4.27 -6.37
N SER A 227 -3.24 -3.27 -7.19
CA SER A 227 -2.72 -1.91 -7.05
C SER A 227 -3.43 -1.15 -5.93
N LEU A 228 -2.81 -0.07 -5.46
CA LEU A 228 -3.44 0.85 -4.51
C LEU A 228 -4.72 1.46 -5.09
N LEU A 229 -4.75 1.77 -6.39
CA LEU A 229 -5.95 2.30 -7.05
C LEU A 229 -7.09 1.27 -6.98
N GLU A 230 -6.83 0.02 -7.31
CA GLU A 230 -7.83 -1.05 -7.28
C GLU A 230 -8.36 -1.32 -5.88
N ALA A 231 -7.47 -1.36 -4.89
CA ALA A 231 -7.84 -1.50 -3.50
C ALA A 231 -8.68 -0.30 -3.02
N TYR A 232 -8.32 0.92 -3.41
CA TYR A 232 -9.09 2.14 -3.12
C TYR A 232 -10.49 2.10 -3.73
N LEU A 233 -10.61 1.76 -5.02
CA LEU A 233 -11.89 1.69 -5.72
C LEU A 233 -12.80 0.61 -5.14
N THR A 234 -12.23 -0.57 -4.87
CA THR A 234 -12.96 -1.69 -4.26
C THR A 234 -13.40 -1.34 -2.83
N ALA A 235 -12.54 -0.71 -2.05
CA ALA A 235 -12.88 -0.27 -0.69
C ALA A 235 -13.99 0.78 -0.69
N ALA A 236 -13.91 1.79 -1.55
CA ALA A 236 -14.94 2.83 -1.67
C ALA A 236 -16.29 2.24 -2.11
N ALA A 237 -16.30 1.28 -3.05
CA ALA A 237 -17.50 0.58 -3.47
C ALA A 237 -18.14 -0.21 -2.31
N ASN A 238 -17.33 -0.93 -1.53
CA ASN A 238 -17.82 -1.71 -0.39
C ASN A 238 -18.32 -0.83 0.76
N VAL A 239 -17.69 0.32 1.02
CA VAL A 239 -18.23 1.35 1.93
C VAL A 239 -19.60 1.81 1.46
N GLY A 240 -19.74 2.13 0.16
CA GLY A 240 -21.02 2.53 -0.42
C GLY A 240 -22.10 1.45 -0.25
N ALA A 241 -21.76 0.19 -0.54
CA ALA A 241 -22.67 -0.94 -0.36
C ALA A 241 -23.12 -1.09 1.10
N PHE A 242 -22.21 -0.98 2.06
CA PHE A 242 -22.54 -1.04 3.48
C PHE A 242 -23.59 -0.01 3.89
N TYR A 243 -23.41 1.27 3.54
CA TYR A 243 -24.38 2.31 3.91
C TYR A 243 -25.73 2.11 3.19
N GLN A 244 -25.71 1.64 1.94
CA GLN A 244 -26.93 1.34 1.19
C GLN A 244 -27.72 0.17 1.78
N GLU A 245 -27.06 -0.95 2.09
CA GLU A 245 -27.69 -2.15 2.67
C GLU A 245 -28.32 -1.87 4.03
N ASP A 246 -27.66 -1.05 4.85
CA ASP A 246 -28.16 -0.64 6.16
C ASP A 246 -29.19 0.51 6.10
N ALA A 247 -29.54 1.01 4.91
CA ALA A 247 -30.40 2.18 4.69
C ALA A 247 -29.93 3.44 5.47
N ARG A 248 -28.61 3.64 5.53
CA ARG A 248 -27.97 4.78 6.22
C ARG A 248 -27.47 5.81 5.21
N LEU A 249 -27.33 7.05 5.69
CA LEU A 249 -26.58 8.08 4.96
C LEU A 249 -25.08 7.79 5.07
N THR A 250 -24.38 7.89 3.96
CA THR A 250 -22.91 7.80 3.93
C THR A 250 -22.31 8.95 4.72
N THR A 251 -21.43 8.63 5.67
CA THR A 251 -20.77 9.61 6.55
C THR A 251 -19.27 9.73 6.33
N GLU A 252 -18.74 9.05 5.32
CA GLU A 252 -17.33 9.02 4.96
C GLU A 252 -17.21 8.96 3.44
N HIS A 253 -16.38 9.82 2.85
CA HIS A 253 -16.18 9.86 1.40
C HIS A 253 -14.69 9.85 1.11
N ALA A 254 -14.16 8.67 0.79
CA ALA A 254 -12.74 8.51 0.56
C ALA A 254 -12.25 9.31 -0.65
N LEU A 255 -11.02 9.83 -0.56
CA LEU A 255 -10.35 10.56 -1.63
C LEU A 255 -8.94 9.99 -1.84
N LEU A 256 -8.44 10.11 -3.07
CA LEU A 256 -7.08 9.74 -3.49
C LEU A 256 -6.43 10.94 -4.17
N ASP A 257 -5.26 11.36 -3.70
CA ASP A 257 -4.37 12.32 -4.37
C ASP A 257 -3.05 11.62 -4.66
N ASP A 258 -2.63 11.58 -5.92
CA ASP A 258 -1.38 10.95 -6.34
C ASP A 258 -0.56 11.78 -7.33
N ASN A 259 -1.08 12.94 -7.72
CA ASN A 259 -0.44 13.90 -8.61
C ASN A 259 0.18 15.11 -7.85
N GLY A 260 -0.14 15.26 -6.56
CA GLY A 260 0.38 16.31 -5.68
C GLY A 260 -0.25 17.69 -5.83
N ASP A 261 -1.44 17.81 -6.43
CA ASP A 261 -2.16 19.08 -6.60
C ASP A 261 -2.99 19.51 -5.36
N GLY A 262 -3.19 18.59 -4.41
CA GLY A 262 -3.97 18.85 -3.20
C GLY A 262 -5.48 18.69 -3.39
N LEU A 263 -5.93 18.15 -4.52
CA LEU A 263 -7.32 17.98 -4.93
C LEU A 263 -7.66 16.50 -5.08
N GLY A 264 -7.87 15.83 -3.95
CA GLY A 264 -8.17 14.40 -3.96
C GLY A 264 -9.37 14.02 -4.85
N THR A 265 -9.17 13.00 -5.67
CA THR A 265 -10.18 12.44 -6.57
C THR A 265 -11.06 11.39 -5.88
N PRO A 266 -12.41 11.52 -5.91
CA PRO A 266 -13.32 10.51 -5.41
C PRO A 266 -13.44 9.29 -6.33
N ALA A 267 -13.81 8.14 -5.78
CA ALA A 267 -13.87 6.88 -6.54
C ALA A 267 -14.89 6.87 -7.70
N ASP A 268 -15.94 7.69 -7.64
CA ASP A 268 -16.96 7.80 -8.70
C ASP A 268 -16.46 8.51 -9.97
N PHE A 269 -15.26 9.09 -9.92
CA PHE A 269 -14.58 9.63 -11.09
C PHE A 269 -13.93 8.53 -11.93
N PHE A 270 -13.95 7.26 -11.51
CA PHE A 270 -13.33 6.17 -12.23
C PHE A 270 -14.37 5.22 -12.85
N VAL A 271 -14.02 4.66 -14.02
CA VAL A 271 -14.72 3.56 -14.69
C VAL A 271 -13.70 2.43 -14.89
N GLY A 272 -13.79 1.39 -14.06
CA GLY A 272 -12.68 0.47 -13.87
C GLY A 272 -11.49 1.22 -13.27
N ILE A 273 -10.28 0.96 -13.75
CA ILE A 273 -9.04 1.67 -13.33
C ILE A 273 -8.81 3.02 -14.03
N ARG A 274 -9.77 3.50 -14.83
CA ARG A 274 -9.58 4.69 -15.68
C ARG A 274 -10.39 5.86 -15.17
N ALA A 275 -9.79 7.05 -15.17
CA ALA A 275 -10.53 8.28 -15.00
C ALA A 275 -11.61 8.43 -16.07
N ALA A 276 -12.83 8.74 -15.66
CA ALA A 276 -13.92 9.12 -16.54
C ALA A 276 -13.56 10.46 -17.21
N ALA A 277 -13.84 10.59 -18.50
CA ALA A 277 -13.47 11.74 -19.34
C ALA A 277 -14.11 13.09 -18.94
N ASN A 278 -14.79 13.18 -17.79
CA ASN A 278 -15.63 14.31 -17.39
C ASN A 278 -15.13 15.02 -16.11
N SER A 279 -13.81 15.13 -15.92
CA SER A 279 -13.30 16.13 -14.97
C SER A 279 -13.76 17.51 -15.48
N LYS A 280 -14.65 18.16 -14.71
CA LYS A 280 -15.25 19.45 -15.08
C LYS A 280 -14.23 20.59 -15.10
N SER A 281 -13.04 20.39 -14.52
CA SER A 281 -12.00 21.41 -14.37
C SER A 281 -10.85 21.29 -15.37
N GLY A 282 -10.76 20.20 -16.17
CA GLY A 282 -9.63 19.99 -17.07
C GLY A 282 -8.30 19.70 -16.35
N GLU A 283 -8.34 19.54 -15.02
CA GLU A 283 -7.23 19.06 -14.20
C GLU A 283 -7.05 17.55 -14.42
N ALA A 284 -5.80 17.09 -14.31
CA ALA A 284 -5.47 15.68 -14.43
C ALA A 284 -6.06 14.93 -13.24
N VAL A 285 -6.92 13.94 -13.53
CA VAL A 285 -7.50 13.08 -12.51
C VAL A 285 -6.41 12.18 -11.92
N ASP A 286 -6.42 12.01 -10.60
CA ASP A 286 -5.51 11.09 -9.92
C ASP A 286 -5.68 9.64 -10.39
N GLY A 287 -4.75 8.77 -10.02
CA GLY A 287 -4.89 7.32 -10.09
C GLY A 287 -3.76 6.63 -10.84
N LEU A 288 -3.02 7.34 -11.71
CA LEU A 288 -1.93 6.75 -12.48
C LEU A 288 -0.80 6.24 -11.56
N ARG A 289 -0.38 7.05 -10.58
CA ARG A 289 0.68 6.66 -9.65
C ARG A 289 0.17 5.61 -8.68
N ALA A 290 -1.08 5.69 -8.23
CA ALA A 290 -1.69 4.68 -7.36
C ALA A 290 -1.84 3.32 -8.06
N HIS A 291 -2.15 3.30 -9.36
CA HIS A 291 -2.21 2.09 -10.18
C HIS A 291 -0.83 1.40 -10.27
N GLN A 292 0.25 2.18 -10.27
CA GLN A 292 1.63 1.66 -10.34
C GLN A 292 2.16 1.10 -9.01
N MET A 293 1.45 1.32 -7.90
CA MET A 293 1.87 0.92 -6.56
C MET A 293 1.16 -0.37 -6.13
N THR A 294 1.93 -1.46 -6.10
CA THR A 294 1.46 -2.77 -5.64
C THR A 294 2.19 -3.18 -4.35
N LEU A 295 1.49 -3.94 -3.51
CA LEU A 295 2.03 -4.59 -2.31
C LEU A 295 1.92 -6.11 -2.41
N ALA A 296 0.75 -6.57 -2.86
CA ALA A 296 0.46 -7.98 -3.09
C ALA A 296 0.63 -8.31 -4.57
N ALA A 297 1.52 -9.27 -4.84
CA ALA A 297 1.68 -9.86 -6.15
C ALA A 297 1.27 -11.33 -6.08
N GLY A 298 0.40 -11.75 -7.00
CA GLY A 298 0.01 -13.15 -7.17
C GLY A 298 1.18 -14.04 -7.61
N PRO A 299 0.95 -15.36 -7.67
CA PRO A 299 1.96 -16.28 -8.21
C PRO A 299 2.28 -15.93 -9.67
N ASN A 300 3.56 -16.01 -10.04
CA ASN A 300 4.07 -15.74 -11.39
C ASN A 300 4.07 -14.26 -11.85
N VAL A 301 3.95 -13.30 -10.92
CA VAL A 301 4.15 -11.88 -11.25
C VAL A 301 5.63 -11.59 -11.48
N ILE A 302 5.90 -10.86 -12.57
CA ILE A 302 7.25 -10.43 -12.94
C ILE A 302 7.68 -9.30 -12.00
N ARG A 303 8.66 -9.57 -11.13
CA ARG A 303 9.25 -8.52 -10.29
C ARG A 303 10.25 -7.71 -11.10
N LEU A 304 9.84 -6.50 -11.44
CA LEU A 304 10.72 -5.53 -12.10
C LEU A 304 11.89 -5.12 -11.17
N SER A 305 13.03 -4.71 -11.73
CA SER A 305 14.05 -3.99 -10.97
C SER A 305 13.62 -2.53 -10.77
N SER A 306 14.28 -1.77 -9.90
CA SER A 306 13.98 -0.34 -9.74
C SER A 306 14.16 0.46 -11.04
N GLN A 307 15.15 0.08 -11.86
CA GLN A 307 15.36 0.67 -13.18
C GLN A 307 14.21 0.34 -14.14
N LEU A 308 13.83 -0.94 -14.26
CA LEU A 308 12.73 -1.34 -15.15
C LEU A 308 11.38 -0.77 -14.69
N ARG A 309 11.15 -0.63 -13.37
CA ARG A 309 9.98 0.10 -12.85
C ARG A 309 9.97 1.55 -13.33
N ALA A 310 11.08 2.26 -13.23
CA ALA A 310 11.16 3.65 -13.69
C ALA A 310 10.92 3.79 -15.20
N GLU A 311 11.43 2.85 -16.00
CA GLU A 311 11.18 2.81 -17.45
C GLU A 311 9.71 2.49 -17.77
N ARG A 312 9.09 1.52 -17.08
CA ARG A 312 7.65 1.22 -17.17
C ARG A 312 6.83 2.46 -16.85
N ASP A 313 7.09 3.09 -15.71
CA ASP A 313 6.32 4.23 -15.22
C ASP A 313 6.38 5.39 -16.24
N ALA A 314 7.54 5.64 -16.84
CA ALA A 314 7.70 6.66 -17.87
C ALA A 314 6.94 6.35 -19.17
N LEU A 315 6.83 5.08 -19.56
CA LEU A 315 6.02 4.66 -20.71
C LEU A 315 4.53 4.79 -20.42
N GLU A 316 4.08 4.40 -19.24
CA GLU A 316 2.67 4.48 -18.84
C GLU A 316 2.18 5.94 -18.76
N VAL A 317 3.00 6.85 -18.26
CA VAL A 317 2.72 8.31 -18.31
C VAL A 317 2.51 8.78 -19.75
N GLN A 318 3.36 8.34 -20.69
CA GLN A 318 3.22 8.71 -22.10
C GLN A 318 1.97 8.10 -22.74
N ILE A 319 1.63 6.86 -22.38
CA ILE A 319 0.42 6.18 -22.86
C ILE A 319 -0.82 6.92 -22.37
N GLU A 320 -0.86 7.34 -21.11
CA GLU A 320 -2.01 8.06 -20.57
C GLU A 320 -2.15 9.46 -21.19
N ALA A 321 -1.04 10.18 -21.36
CA ALA A 321 -1.04 11.45 -22.09
C ALA A 321 -1.52 11.31 -23.55
N LEU A 322 -1.15 10.22 -24.23
CA LEU A 322 -1.62 9.93 -25.59
C LEU A 322 -3.13 9.62 -25.61
N ARG A 323 -3.64 8.88 -24.62
CA ARG A 323 -5.07 8.56 -24.49
C ARG A 323 -5.92 9.81 -24.32
N GLN A 324 -5.48 10.77 -23.52
CA GLN A 324 -6.19 12.05 -23.35
C GLN A 324 -6.34 12.81 -24.68
N GLN A 325 -5.40 12.64 -25.60
CA GLN A 325 -5.43 13.27 -26.93
C GLN A 325 -6.22 12.46 -27.98
N LYS A 326 -6.79 11.31 -27.63
CA LYS A 326 -7.45 10.41 -28.60
C LYS A 326 -8.57 11.10 -29.38
N ALA A 327 -9.35 11.96 -28.74
CA ALA A 327 -10.45 12.67 -29.39
C ALA A 327 -9.96 13.68 -30.44
N ASP A 328 -8.72 14.17 -30.30
CA ASP A 328 -8.13 15.20 -31.14
C ASP A 328 -7.20 14.65 -32.24
N LEU A 329 -6.96 13.33 -32.25
CA LEU A 329 -6.06 12.66 -33.18
C LEU A 329 -6.83 11.82 -34.21
N PRO A 330 -6.41 11.82 -35.49
CA PRO A 330 -6.83 10.80 -36.45
C PRO A 330 -6.53 9.39 -35.93
N GLU A 331 -7.45 8.45 -36.17
CA GLU A 331 -7.40 7.11 -35.59
C GLU A 331 -6.12 6.34 -35.96
N ASP A 332 -5.69 6.45 -37.22
CA ASP A 332 -4.43 5.88 -37.71
C ASP A 332 -3.21 6.44 -36.96
N GLN A 333 -3.12 7.76 -36.83
CA GLN A 333 -2.01 8.40 -36.11
C GLN A 333 -2.00 8.05 -34.62
N TYR A 334 -3.17 7.89 -34.00
CA TYR A 334 -3.29 7.48 -32.61
C TYR A 334 -2.71 6.07 -32.40
N TYR A 335 -3.11 5.10 -33.23
CA TYR A 335 -2.62 3.73 -33.10
C TYR A 335 -1.14 3.59 -33.46
N ASP A 336 -0.64 4.33 -34.46
CA ASP A 336 0.79 4.35 -34.79
C ASP A 336 1.65 4.83 -33.60
N ARG A 337 1.20 5.91 -32.92
CA ARG A 337 1.89 6.41 -31.71
C ARG A 337 1.76 5.46 -30.54
N LEU A 338 0.58 4.84 -30.37
CA LEU A 338 0.35 3.89 -29.29
C LEU A 338 1.25 2.65 -29.45
N GLU A 339 1.40 2.13 -30.67
CA GLU A 339 2.30 1.01 -30.96
C GLU A 339 3.76 1.33 -30.59
N GLN A 340 4.22 2.55 -30.87
CA GLN A 340 5.57 3.00 -30.49
C GLN A 340 5.81 3.04 -28.98
N LEU A 341 4.77 3.08 -28.16
CA LEU A 341 4.85 3.03 -26.69
C LEU A 341 4.65 1.61 -26.14
N LEU A 342 3.70 0.85 -26.71
CA LEU A 342 3.40 -0.51 -26.27
C LEU A 342 4.51 -1.50 -26.63
N LEU A 343 5.22 -1.33 -27.76
CA LEU A 343 6.32 -2.22 -28.13
C LEU A 343 7.51 -2.14 -27.15
N PRO A 344 8.03 -0.96 -26.76
CA PRO A 344 9.00 -0.86 -25.68
C PRO A 344 8.51 -1.46 -24.36
N LEU A 345 7.25 -1.22 -23.99
CA LEU A 345 6.68 -1.75 -22.76
C LEU A 345 6.66 -3.29 -22.77
N ALA A 346 6.26 -3.90 -23.89
CA ALA A 346 6.28 -5.34 -24.05
C ALA A 346 7.71 -5.92 -23.98
N ARG A 347 8.70 -5.26 -24.61
CA ARG A 347 10.10 -5.68 -24.53
C ARG A 347 10.67 -5.58 -23.11
N LEU A 348 10.24 -4.57 -22.35
CA LEU A 348 10.63 -4.40 -20.95
C LEU A 348 10.17 -5.59 -20.11
N TYR A 349 8.91 -6.01 -20.24
CA TYR A 349 8.40 -7.18 -19.53
C TYR A 349 9.07 -8.48 -19.98
N ALA A 350 9.29 -8.67 -21.29
CA ALA A 350 10.02 -9.83 -21.79
C ALA A 350 11.45 -9.93 -21.24
N ALA A 351 12.18 -8.80 -21.17
CA ALA A 351 13.52 -8.77 -20.57
C ALA A 351 13.49 -9.08 -19.06
N ALA A 352 12.45 -8.64 -18.35
CA ALA A 352 12.28 -8.93 -16.94
C ALA A 352 11.96 -10.41 -16.68
N GLU A 353 11.17 -11.07 -17.54
CA GLU A 353 10.94 -12.52 -17.51
C GLU A 353 12.25 -13.30 -17.71
N GLU A 354 13.04 -12.97 -18.74
CA GLU A 354 14.32 -13.63 -19.02
C GLU A 354 15.32 -13.51 -17.86
N THR A 355 15.22 -12.45 -17.07
CA THR A 355 16.10 -12.23 -15.90
C THR A 355 15.60 -12.97 -14.65
N ALA A 356 14.34 -13.40 -14.63
CA ALA A 356 13.71 -14.09 -13.51
C ALA A 356 13.84 -15.63 -13.57
N GLU A 357 14.11 -16.20 -14.75
CA GLU A 357 14.40 -17.63 -14.97
C GLU A 357 15.85 -18.03 -14.62
#